data_AF-A0A2V7E321-F1
#
_entry.id   AF-A0A2V7E321-F1
#
_cell.length_a   1.000
_cell.length_b   1.000
_cell.length_c   1.000
_cell.angle_alpha   90.00
_cell.angle_beta   90.00
_cell.angle_gamma   90.00
#
_symmetry.space_group_name_H-M   'P 1'
#
loop_
_entity.id
_entity.type
_entity.pdbx_description
1 polymer ?
#
loop_
_entity_poly.entity_id
_entity_poly.type
_entity_poly.pdbx_seq_one_letter_code
_entity_poly.pdbx_strand_id
1 'polypeptide(L)'
;MPRRPEERGEEAAVIHAFRFRLLVLPLGEDQPVYGLQYPGLDGQTAPLTRIDEMAAEFIRHMRQVQPGGPYYLCGYSFGGLVAYEIAQQLTAQGQPVAMVAFFDTLAPGLSARSARPEKKMERSDNHRDAGSSLLNWLERVHRANKQAEDCYLPQPYSGKAILFRAGETPDETSESSEAVIHPLNGWGEWVRGGLEVHDVPGDHNTILSKRNIRVLGEKLRVCLLEAQSHQLLVR
;
A
#
# COMPACT_ATOMS: atom_id res chain seq x y z
N MET A 1 34.47 -19.55 -22.14
CA MET A 1 34.84 -18.20 -21.71
C MET A 1 33.69 -17.63 -20.90
N PRO A 2 33.80 -17.48 -19.57
CA PRO A 2 32.76 -16.83 -18.79
C PRO A 2 32.77 -15.33 -19.13
N ARG A 3 31.59 -14.76 -19.43
CA ARG A 3 31.44 -13.34 -19.76
C ARG A 3 31.69 -12.47 -18.52
N ARG A 4 32.19 -11.24 -18.76
CA ARG A 4 32.62 -10.27 -17.75
C ARG A 4 31.45 -9.74 -16.90
N PRO A 5 31.71 -9.25 -15.66
CA PRO A 5 30.67 -8.88 -14.69
C PRO A 5 29.93 -7.56 -14.95
N GLU A 6 30.02 -6.99 -16.15
CA GLU A 6 29.72 -5.56 -16.39
C GLU A 6 28.45 -5.32 -17.23
N GLU A 7 27.63 -6.36 -17.43
CA GLU A 7 26.28 -6.27 -18.06
C GLU A 7 25.13 -6.43 -17.04
N ARG A 8 25.39 -6.23 -15.74
CA ARG A 8 24.31 -6.07 -14.76
C ARG A 8 23.98 -4.59 -14.67
N GLY A 9 22.94 -4.18 -15.41
CA GLY A 9 22.30 -2.89 -15.23
C GLY A 9 22.06 -2.65 -13.74
N GLU A 10 22.66 -1.58 -13.24
CA GLU A 10 22.42 -1.07 -11.90
C GLU A 10 20.97 -0.60 -11.82
N GLU A 11 20.06 -1.52 -11.46
CA GLU A 11 18.67 -1.22 -11.14
C GLU A 11 18.61 -0.54 -9.76
N ALA A 12 18.76 0.78 -9.78
CA ALA A 12 18.53 1.61 -8.60
C ALA A 12 17.02 1.70 -8.31
N ALA A 13 16.58 0.84 -7.39
CA ALA A 13 15.25 0.80 -6.82
C ALA A 13 14.99 1.95 -5.86
N VAL A 14 13.84 2.63 -5.95
CA VAL A 14 13.29 3.38 -4.81
C VAL A 14 11.76 3.41 -4.88
N ILE A 15 11.12 3.02 -3.77
CA ILE A 15 9.69 3.08 -3.41
C ILE A 15 9.71 3.66 -1.98
N HIS A 16 8.59 3.80 -1.27
CA HIS A 16 8.62 3.63 0.19
C HIS A 16 8.99 2.16 0.56
N ALA A 17 10.14 1.69 0.07
CA ALA A 17 10.48 0.31 -0.31
C ALA A 17 10.96 -0.53 0.85
N PHE A 18 11.38 0.11 1.94
CA PHE A 18 12.12 -0.58 2.98
C PHE A 18 11.31 -1.74 3.58
N ARG A 19 9.99 -1.57 3.73
CA ARG A 19 9.11 -2.61 4.27
C ARG A 19 8.70 -3.68 3.25
N PHE A 20 8.66 -3.35 1.96
CA PHE A 20 8.23 -4.27 0.90
C PHE A 20 9.38 -5.07 0.29
N ARG A 21 10.64 -4.63 0.42
CA ARG A 21 11.80 -5.40 -0.07
C ARG A 21 11.83 -6.82 0.47
N LEU A 22 11.33 -7.03 1.68
CA LEU A 22 11.26 -8.35 2.30
C LEU A 22 10.18 -9.26 1.69
N LEU A 23 9.19 -8.73 0.96
CA LEU A 23 8.17 -9.54 0.25
C LEU A 23 8.75 -10.27 -0.96
N VAL A 24 9.83 -9.77 -1.55
CA VAL A 24 10.47 -10.44 -2.70
C VAL A 24 10.99 -11.83 -2.30
N LEU A 25 11.42 -11.99 -1.04
CA LEU A 25 11.96 -13.25 -0.52
C LEU A 25 10.93 -14.42 -0.56
N PRO A 26 9.73 -14.31 0.05
CA PRO A 26 8.73 -15.38 0.01
C PRO A 26 8.05 -15.54 -1.37
N LEU A 27 7.96 -14.48 -2.18
CA LEU A 27 7.34 -14.56 -3.51
C LEU A 27 8.22 -15.35 -4.51
N GLY A 28 9.54 -15.30 -4.34
CA GLY A 28 10.50 -15.99 -5.20
C GLY A 28 10.87 -15.17 -6.45
N GLU A 29 11.94 -15.60 -7.13
CA GLU A 29 12.52 -14.86 -8.25
C GLU A 29 11.64 -14.83 -9.50
N ASP A 30 10.72 -15.79 -9.65
CA ASP A 30 9.81 -15.90 -10.79
C ASP A 30 8.66 -14.88 -10.76
N GLN A 31 8.44 -14.21 -9.62
CA GLN A 31 7.37 -13.23 -9.45
C GLN A 31 7.98 -11.82 -9.31
N PRO A 32 8.07 -11.03 -10.40
CA PRO A 32 8.58 -9.68 -10.31
C PRO A 32 7.67 -8.81 -9.44
N VAL A 33 8.28 -7.97 -8.60
CA VAL A 33 7.59 -7.01 -7.74
C VAL A 33 8.12 -5.62 -8.07
N TYR A 34 7.24 -4.79 -8.62
CA TYR A 34 7.48 -3.38 -8.84
C TYR A 34 6.81 -2.60 -7.72
N GLY A 35 7.54 -1.72 -7.06
CA GLY A 35 6.88 -0.71 -6.23
C GLY A 35 6.82 0.64 -6.95
N LEU A 36 6.05 1.55 -6.38
CA LEU A 36 5.86 2.90 -6.91
C LEU A 36 6.25 3.94 -5.86
N GLN A 37 7.22 4.78 -6.18
CA GLN A 37 7.65 5.85 -5.28
C GLN A 37 6.71 7.04 -5.40
N TYR A 38 6.16 7.49 -4.27
CA TYR A 38 5.43 8.76 -4.24
C TYR A 38 6.31 9.92 -4.75
N PRO A 39 5.79 10.73 -5.68
CA PRO A 39 6.43 12.00 -6.04
C PRO A 39 6.68 12.84 -4.78
N GLY A 40 7.85 13.47 -4.70
CA GLY A 40 8.28 14.27 -3.56
C GLY A 40 9.05 13.52 -2.47
N LEU A 41 9.29 12.21 -2.65
CA LEU A 41 10.27 11.45 -1.86
C LEU A 41 11.74 11.80 -2.20
N ASP A 42 11.97 12.48 -3.32
CA ASP A 42 13.28 12.99 -3.76
C ASP A 42 13.70 14.29 -3.05
N GLY A 43 12.79 14.89 -2.26
CA GLY A 43 12.98 16.19 -1.62
C GLY A 43 12.93 17.38 -2.58
N GLN A 44 12.72 17.15 -3.88
CA GLN A 44 12.73 18.17 -4.93
C GLN A 44 11.31 18.51 -5.37
N THR A 45 10.40 17.54 -5.35
CA THR A 45 9.01 17.71 -5.77
C THR A 45 8.09 17.86 -4.55
N ALA A 46 7.02 18.64 -4.66
CA ALA A 46 6.00 18.68 -3.61
C ALA A 46 5.23 17.34 -3.57
N PRO A 47 4.95 16.77 -2.38
CA PRO A 47 4.08 15.60 -2.29
C PRO A 47 2.71 15.89 -2.87
N LEU A 48 2.15 14.92 -3.60
CA LEU A 48 0.76 14.98 -4.03
C LEU A 48 -0.17 14.97 -2.81
N THR A 49 -1.31 15.64 -2.91
CA THR A 49 -2.28 15.76 -1.82
C THR A 49 -3.66 15.23 -2.20
N ARG A 50 -3.76 14.47 -3.30
CA ARG A 50 -4.98 13.81 -3.74
C ARG A 50 -4.70 12.39 -4.24
N ILE A 51 -5.50 11.42 -3.80
CA ILE A 51 -5.30 10.00 -4.12
C ILE A 51 -5.56 9.70 -5.60
N ASP A 52 -6.54 10.37 -6.21
CA ASP A 52 -6.87 10.25 -7.64
C ASP A 52 -5.70 10.70 -8.53
N GLU A 53 -5.03 11.80 -8.19
CA GLU A 53 -3.83 12.29 -8.89
C GLU A 53 -2.65 11.33 -8.70
N MET A 54 -2.43 10.82 -7.49
CA MET A 54 -1.39 9.82 -7.21
C MET A 54 -1.60 8.56 -8.06
N ALA A 55 -2.82 8.05 -8.10
CA ALA A 55 -3.17 6.88 -8.88
C ALA A 55 -2.97 7.09 -10.39
N ALA A 56 -3.37 8.25 -10.92
CA ALA A 56 -3.20 8.57 -12.34
C ALA A 56 -1.71 8.60 -12.74
N GLU A 57 -0.86 9.23 -11.91
CA GLU A 57 0.58 9.28 -12.13
C GLU A 57 1.23 7.89 -12.04
N PHE A 58 0.79 7.09 -11.07
CA PHE A 58 1.23 5.70 -10.92
C PHE A 58 0.82 4.82 -12.08
N ILE A 59 -0.41 4.94 -12.58
CA ILE A 59 -0.86 4.23 -13.80
C ILE A 59 0.01 4.61 -14.99
N ARG A 60 0.37 5.90 -15.13
CA ARG A 60 1.25 6.36 -16.22
C ARG A 60 2.60 5.64 -16.18
N HIS A 61 3.21 5.51 -14.99
CA HIS A 61 4.47 4.76 -14.82
C HIS A 61 4.30 3.26 -15.02
N MET A 62 3.26 2.65 -14.43
CA MET A 62 2.99 1.22 -14.57
C MET A 62 2.87 0.83 -16.04
N ARG A 63 2.20 1.65 -16.86
CA ARG A 63 2.00 1.39 -18.30
C ARG A 63 3.26 1.49 -19.15
N GLN A 64 4.33 2.12 -18.64
CA GLN A 64 5.63 2.09 -19.31
C GLN A 64 6.31 0.73 -19.20
N VAL A 65 6.03 -0.01 -18.11
CA VAL A 65 6.56 -1.35 -17.87
C VAL A 65 5.61 -2.42 -18.41
N GLN A 66 4.31 -2.29 -18.12
CA GLN A 66 3.27 -3.22 -18.54
C GLN A 66 2.11 -2.43 -19.18
N PRO A 67 2.06 -2.30 -20.51
CA PRO A 67 1.08 -1.44 -21.20
C PRO A 67 -0.39 -1.82 -21.04
N GLY A 68 -0.67 -3.10 -20.72
CA GLY A 68 -2.02 -3.63 -20.57
C GLY A 68 -2.10 -4.69 -19.47
N GLY A 69 -3.30 -4.90 -18.95
CA GLY A 69 -3.54 -5.89 -17.89
C GLY A 69 -3.40 -7.36 -18.34
N PRO A 70 -3.65 -8.32 -17.44
CA PRO A 70 -4.18 -8.12 -16.10
C PRO A 70 -3.17 -7.48 -15.13
N TYR A 71 -3.63 -6.53 -14.33
CA TYR A 71 -2.83 -5.92 -13.27
C TYR A 71 -3.05 -6.63 -11.92
N TYR A 72 -1.98 -6.70 -11.13
CA TYR A 72 -1.97 -7.24 -9.77
C TYR A 72 -1.44 -6.14 -8.85
N LEU A 73 -2.28 -5.64 -7.96
CA LEU A 73 -2.02 -4.45 -7.16
C LEU A 73 -1.97 -4.83 -5.69
N CYS A 74 -1.06 -4.21 -4.94
CA CYS A 74 -1.07 -4.30 -3.49
C CYS A 74 -0.63 -3.00 -2.84
N GLY A 75 -1.05 -2.78 -1.60
CA GLY A 75 -0.67 -1.60 -0.84
C GLY A 75 -0.86 -1.79 0.66
N TYR A 76 0.02 -1.15 1.43
CA TYR A 76 -0.01 -1.17 2.90
C TYR A 76 -0.51 0.15 3.43
N SER A 77 -1.43 0.09 4.41
CA SER A 77 -1.99 1.29 5.04
C SER A 77 -2.51 2.27 3.96
N PHE A 78 -2.11 3.54 3.98
CA PHE A 78 -2.41 4.54 2.94
C PHE A 78 -2.16 4.05 1.51
N GLY A 79 -1.10 3.25 1.27
CA GLY A 79 -0.82 2.69 -0.04
C GLY A 79 -1.91 1.75 -0.55
N GLY A 80 -2.70 1.13 0.33
CA GLY A 80 -3.86 0.33 -0.05
C GLY A 80 -5.02 1.18 -0.58
N LEU A 81 -5.21 2.41 -0.09
CA LEU A 81 -6.17 3.36 -0.66
C LEU A 81 -5.76 3.79 -2.07
N VAL A 82 -4.47 4.01 -2.28
CA VAL A 82 -3.95 4.33 -3.61
C VAL A 82 -4.06 3.13 -4.55
N ALA A 83 -3.76 1.91 -4.08
CA ALA A 83 -3.97 0.70 -4.88
C ALA A 83 -5.44 0.49 -5.27
N TYR A 84 -6.37 0.80 -4.35
CA TYR A 84 -7.80 0.78 -4.61
C TYR A 84 -8.22 1.79 -5.68
N GLU A 85 -7.70 3.01 -5.63
CA GLU A 85 -7.95 4.03 -6.64
C GLU A 85 -7.37 3.65 -8.01
N ILE A 86 -6.15 3.11 -8.05
CA ILE A 86 -5.55 2.57 -9.29
C ILE A 86 -6.47 1.51 -9.89
N ALA A 87 -7.01 0.61 -9.08
CA ALA A 87 -7.92 -0.44 -9.55
C ALA A 87 -9.20 0.14 -10.16
N GLN A 88 -9.78 1.15 -9.53
CA GLN A 88 -10.98 1.83 -10.05
C GLN A 88 -10.70 2.51 -11.39
N GLN A 89 -9.64 3.31 -11.47
CA GLN A 89 -9.28 4.04 -12.69
C GLN A 89 -8.92 3.10 -13.85
N LEU A 90 -8.16 2.03 -13.60
CA LEU A 90 -7.84 1.02 -14.61
C LEU A 90 -9.10 0.31 -15.09
N THR A 91 -9.99 -0.08 -14.18
CA THR A 91 -11.25 -0.75 -14.53
C THR A 91 -12.15 0.17 -15.35
N ALA A 92 -12.26 1.45 -14.99
CA ALA A 92 -12.99 2.46 -15.76
C ALA A 92 -12.42 2.67 -17.17
N GLN A 93 -11.11 2.44 -17.36
CA GLN A 93 -10.43 2.45 -18.65
C GLN A 93 -10.52 1.11 -19.40
N GLY A 94 -11.31 0.16 -18.91
CA GLY A 94 -11.47 -1.16 -19.53
C GLY A 94 -10.26 -2.08 -19.38
N GLN A 95 -9.33 -1.76 -18.48
CA GLN A 95 -8.17 -2.62 -18.21
C GLN A 95 -8.51 -3.69 -17.18
N PRO A 96 -8.16 -4.96 -17.42
CA PRO A 96 -8.41 -6.02 -16.45
C PRO A 96 -7.51 -5.83 -15.23
N VAL A 97 -8.12 -5.87 -14.04
CA VAL A 97 -7.41 -5.92 -12.75
C VAL A 97 -7.75 -7.27 -12.13
N ALA A 98 -6.77 -8.17 -12.05
CA ALA A 98 -6.99 -9.53 -11.59
C ALA A 98 -6.95 -9.64 -10.06
N MET A 99 -6.23 -8.75 -9.38
CA MET A 99 -6.10 -8.77 -7.93
C MET A 99 -5.81 -7.38 -7.36
N VAL A 100 -6.46 -7.05 -6.25
CA VAL A 100 -6.13 -5.91 -5.38
C VAL A 100 -5.96 -6.43 -3.95
N ALA A 101 -4.77 -6.27 -3.36
CA ALA A 101 -4.45 -6.74 -2.01
C ALA A 101 -4.17 -5.58 -1.06
N PHE A 102 -4.87 -5.55 0.08
CA PHE A 102 -4.68 -4.58 1.15
C PHE A 102 -3.87 -5.20 2.28
N PHE A 103 -2.79 -4.55 2.69
CA PHE A 103 -2.02 -4.94 3.89
C PHE A 103 -2.42 -4.00 5.01
N ASP A 104 -3.32 -4.49 5.87
CA ASP A 104 -3.87 -3.80 7.02
C ASP A 104 -4.34 -2.36 6.74
N THR A 105 -5.03 -2.16 5.62
CA THR A 105 -5.58 -0.87 5.23
C THR A 105 -6.99 -0.73 5.77
N LEU A 106 -7.30 0.43 6.37
CA LEU A 106 -8.66 0.83 6.71
C LEU A 106 -9.37 1.41 5.48
N ALA A 107 -10.64 1.05 5.31
CA ALA A 107 -11.46 1.57 4.25
C ALA A 107 -11.73 3.08 4.44
N PRO A 108 -12.02 3.80 3.33
CA PRO A 108 -12.37 5.21 3.36
C PRO A 108 -13.49 5.52 4.37
N GLY A 109 -13.31 6.62 5.12
CA GLY A 109 -14.26 7.07 6.14
C GLY A 109 -14.16 6.38 7.50
N LEU A 110 -13.40 5.27 7.63
CA LEU A 110 -13.25 4.59 8.92
C LEU A 110 -12.18 5.25 9.81
N SER A 111 -11.08 5.72 9.23
CA SER A 111 -10.01 6.48 9.91
C SER A 111 -10.42 7.93 10.27
N ALA A 112 -11.29 8.54 9.46
CA ALA A 112 -11.81 9.88 9.72
C ALA A 112 -12.78 9.95 10.92
N ARG A 113 -13.43 8.83 11.28
CA ARG A 113 -14.34 8.75 12.43
C ARG A 113 -13.64 8.70 13.79
N SER A 114 -12.32 8.47 13.83
CA SER A 114 -11.50 8.50 15.05
C SER A 114 -10.89 9.86 15.38
N ALA A 115 -11.13 10.91 14.57
CA ALA A 115 -10.61 12.25 14.81
C ALA A 115 -11.33 12.94 15.99
N ARG A 116 -10.99 12.57 17.23
CA ARG A 116 -10.98 13.55 18.32
C ARG A 116 -9.93 14.61 17.96
N PRO A 117 -10.16 15.90 18.27
CA PRO A 117 -9.15 16.92 18.02
C PRO A 117 -7.86 16.54 18.76
N GLU A 118 -6.78 16.34 18.02
CA GLU A 118 -5.45 16.09 18.59
C GLU A 118 -5.12 17.19 19.59
N LYS A 119 -4.69 16.82 20.79
CA LYS A 119 -4.07 17.77 21.72
C LYS A 119 -2.89 18.40 20.98
N LYS A 120 -2.94 19.73 20.81
CA LYS A 120 -1.83 20.53 20.26
C LYS A 120 -0.52 20.07 20.89
N MET A 121 0.36 19.48 20.10
CA MET A 121 1.75 19.29 20.46
C MET A 121 2.36 20.69 20.65
N GLU A 122 2.65 21.08 21.89
CA GLU A 122 3.35 22.32 22.17
C GLU A 122 4.78 22.22 21.61
N ARG A 123 5.13 23.19 20.75
CA ARG A 123 6.46 23.30 20.18
C ARG A 123 7.43 23.77 21.26
N SER A 124 8.43 22.95 21.57
CA SER A 124 9.68 23.43 22.14
C SER A 124 10.64 23.67 20.97
N ASP A 125 10.84 24.94 20.64
CA ASP A 125 11.90 25.36 19.72
C ASP A 125 13.25 25.22 20.43
N ASN A 126 14.06 24.23 20.04
CA ASN A 126 15.51 24.38 20.17
C ASN A 126 16.36 23.50 19.22
N HIS A 127 17.22 24.20 18.48
CA HIS A 127 18.48 23.82 17.82
C HIS A 127 18.52 22.94 16.54
N ARG A 128 19.29 23.48 15.56
CA ARG A 128 19.80 22.91 14.28
C ARG A 128 20.74 21.73 14.57
N ASP A 129 21.01 20.73 13.73
CA ASP A 129 21.41 20.75 12.31
C ASP A 129 21.46 19.30 11.74
N ALA A 130 21.31 19.13 10.43
CA ALA A 130 21.33 17.89 9.61
C ALA A 130 20.29 16.75 9.89
N GLY A 131 19.93 16.45 11.13
CA GLY A 131 18.92 15.42 11.47
C GLY A 131 17.46 15.86 11.27
N SER A 132 17.26 17.16 11.05
CA SER A 132 15.94 17.80 10.94
C SER A 132 15.29 17.63 9.56
N SER A 133 16.06 17.42 8.50
CA SER A 133 15.52 17.38 7.12
C SER A 133 14.64 16.16 6.87
N LEU A 134 15.09 14.97 7.29
CA LEU A 134 14.33 13.71 7.12
C LEU A 134 13.06 13.69 7.97
N LEU A 135 13.11 14.16 9.22
CA LEU A 135 11.94 14.22 10.09
C LEU A 135 10.90 15.23 9.59
N ASN A 136 11.34 16.47 9.28
CA ASN A 136 10.48 17.48 8.68
C ASN A 136 9.87 16.99 7.36
N TRP A 137 10.63 16.19 6.60
CA TRP A 137 10.15 15.61 5.36
C TRP A 137 9.12 14.48 5.58
N LEU A 138 9.36 13.57 6.53
CA LEU A 138 8.39 12.54 6.92
C LEU A 138 7.08 13.17 7.40
N GLU A 139 7.17 14.26 8.16
CA GLU A 139 6.01 15.04 8.57
C GLU A 139 5.27 15.67 7.39
N ARG A 140 5.98 16.20 6.39
CA ARG A 140 5.36 16.74 5.17
C ARG A 140 4.59 15.68 4.40
N VAL A 141 5.18 14.49 4.21
CA VAL A 141 4.52 13.38 3.53
C VAL A 141 3.33 12.88 4.33
N HIS A 142 3.48 12.72 5.65
CA HIS A 142 2.38 12.31 6.51
C HIS A 142 1.21 13.29 6.44
N ARG A 143 1.47 14.59 6.49
CA ARG A 143 0.45 15.64 6.33
C ARG A 143 -0.22 15.59 4.96
N ALA A 144 0.55 15.42 3.89
CA ALA A 144 0.02 15.31 2.53
C ALA A 144 -0.88 14.08 2.37
N ASN A 145 -0.46 12.91 2.91
CA ASN A 145 -1.27 11.69 2.91
C ASN A 145 -2.56 11.88 3.71
N LYS A 146 -2.48 12.51 4.89
CA LYS A 146 -3.66 12.79 5.71
C LYS A 146 -4.66 13.68 4.98
N GLN A 147 -4.18 14.76 4.36
CA GLN A 147 -5.01 15.63 3.51
C GLN A 147 -5.63 14.86 2.33
N ALA A 148 -4.84 14.01 1.67
CA ALA A 148 -5.32 13.21 0.54
C ALA A 148 -6.41 12.24 0.96
N GLU A 149 -6.28 11.60 2.12
CA GLU A 149 -7.28 10.73 2.72
C GLU A 149 -8.55 11.49 3.11
N ASP A 150 -8.41 12.67 3.73
CA ASP A 150 -9.55 13.50 4.17
C ASP A 150 -10.41 14.00 3.01
N CYS A 151 -9.79 14.23 1.85
CA CYS A 151 -10.47 14.66 0.64
C CYS A 151 -10.80 13.50 -0.32
N TYR A 152 -10.55 12.25 0.07
CA TYR A 152 -10.75 11.10 -0.81
C TYR A 152 -12.23 10.73 -0.96
N LEU A 153 -12.72 10.74 -2.19
CA LEU A 153 -14.10 10.38 -2.56
C LEU A 153 -14.11 9.18 -3.52
N PRO A 154 -13.87 7.96 -3.01
CA PRO A 154 -13.90 6.72 -3.80
C PRO A 154 -15.28 6.39 -4.35
N GLN A 155 -15.32 5.53 -5.38
CA GLN A 155 -16.51 4.78 -5.77
C GLN A 155 -16.44 3.33 -5.26
N PRO A 156 -17.57 2.61 -5.14
CA PRO A 156 -17.55 1.18 -4.90
C PRO A 156 -16.88 0.41 -6.06
N TYR A 157 -16.06 -0.57 -5.71
CA TYR A 157 -15.32 -1.39 -6.65
C TYR A 157 -16.03 -2.73 -6.88
N SER A 158 -16.35 -3.03 -8.13
CA SER A 158 -17.02 -4.28 -8.52
C SER A 158 -16.08 -5.47 -8.67
N GLY A 159 -14.76 -5.25 -8.64
CA GLY A 159 -13.78 -6.33 -8.68
C GLY A 159 -13.56 -7.01 -7.34
N LYS A 160 -12.74 -8.06 -7.35
CA LYS A 160 -12.35 -8.82 -6.15
C LYS A 160 -11.20 -8.12 -5.44
N ALA A 161 -11.18 -8.19 -4.12
CA ALA A 161 -10.05 -7.74 -3.32
C ALA A 161 -9.73 -8.72 -2.19
N ILE A 162 -8.53 -8.58 -1.65
CA ILE A 162 -8.00 -9.42 -0.58
C ILE A 162 -7.51 -8.49 0.53
N LEU A 163 -7.93 -8.73 1.77
CA LEU A 163 -7.46 -8.03 2.94
C LEU A 163 -6.55 -8.96 3.76
N PHE A 164 -5.27 -8.62 3.83
CA PHE A 164 -4.35 -9.17 4.83
C PHE A 164 -4.41 -8.30 6.08
N ARG A 165 -5.18 -8.74 7.07
CA ARG A 165 -5.46 -7.98 8.29
C ARG A 165 -4.44 -8.33 9.38
N ALA A 166 -4.00 -7.32 10.14
CA ALA A 166 -3.20 -7.55 11.33
C ALA A 166 -4.04 -8.26 12.41
N GLY A 167 -3.54 -9.36 12.95
CA GLY A 167 -4.27 -10.22 13.89
C GLY A 167 -4.17 -9.77 15.35
N GLU A 168 -3.29 -8.82 15.66
CA GLU A 168 -3.04 -8.32 17.02
C GLU A 168 -3.34 -6.81 17.09
N THR A 169 -3.88 -6.34 18.22
CA THR A 169 -3.94 -4.91 18.52
C THR A 169 -2.60 -4.43 19.08
N PRO A 170 -2.23 -3.15 18.86
CA PRO A 170 -1.12 -2.55 19.61
C PRO A 170 -1.36 -2.74 21.12
N ASP A 171 -0.29 -2.99 21.87
CA ASP A 171 -0.30 -3.28 23.31
C ASP A 171 -1.29 -2.39 24.10
N GLU A 172 -2.08 -3.00 25.00
CA GLU A 172 -3.22 -2.42 25.75
C GLU A 172 -2.86 -1.26 26.71
N THR A 173 -1.64 -0.72 26.65
CA THR A 173 -1.15 0.38 27.51
C THR A 173 -1.57 1.77 27.02
N SER A 174 -2.25 1.87 25.88
CA SER A 174 -2.85 3.11 25.40
C SER A 174 -4.35 3.15 25.74
N GLU A 175 -4.77 4.11 26.57
CA GLU A 175 -6.16 4.35 27.02
C GLU A 175 -7.12 4.79 25.89
N SER A 176 -6.93 4.31 24.66
CA SER A 176 -7.72 4.68 23.48
C SER A 176 -8.35 3.49 22.76
N SER A 177 -8.39 2.30 23.38
CA SER A 177 -8.88 1.07 22.76
C SER A 177 -10.41 0.90 22.87
N GLU A 178 -11.15 1.70 22.10
CA GLU A 178 -12.43 1.29 21.51
C GLU A 178 -12.42 1.57 20.00
N ALA A 179 -11.26 1.45 19.35
CA ALA A 179 -11.26 1.24 17.92
C ALA A 179 -11.81 -0.17 17.69
N VAL A 180 -13.13 -0.27 17.54
CA VAL A 180 -13.82 -1.49 17.12
C VAL A 180 -13.04 -2.09 15.97
N ILE A 181 -12.42 -3.26 16.20
CA ILE A 181 -11.74 -4.01 15.14
C ILE A 181 -12.83 -4.38 14.15
N HIS A 182 -13.00 -3.57 13.11
CA HIS A 182 -13.99 -3.86 12.10
C HIS A 182 -13.52 -5.14 11.39
N PRO A 183 -14.32 -6.22 11.36
CA PRO A 183 -13.83 -7.51 10.88
C PRO A 183 -13.31 -7.45 9.43
N LEU A 184 -13.84 -6.52 8.64
CA LEU A 184 -13.42 -6.24 7.27
C LEU A 184 -12.64 -4.93 7.09
N ASN A 185 -12.14 -4.30 8.16
CA ASN A 185 -11.54 -2.95 8.14
C ASN A 185 -12.39 -1.90 7.40
N GLY A 186 -13.71 -2.01 7.42
CA GLY A 186 -14.67 -1.16 6.72
C GLY A 186 -14.88 -1.46 5.23
N TRP A 187 -14.15 -2.41 4.63
CA TRP A 187 -14.16 -2.63 3.18
C TRP A 187 -15.43 -3.29 2.62
N GLY A 188 -16.28 -3.85 3.48
CA GLY A 188 -17.48 -4.61 3.06
C GLY A 188 -18.47 -3.79 2.22
N GLU A 189 -18.56 -2.48 2.42
CA GLU A 189 -19.44 -1.60 1.63
C GLU A 189 -18.80 -1.14 0.31
N TRP A 190 -17.48 -1.18 0.24
CA TRP A 190 -16.68 -0.65 -0.87
C TRP A 190 -16.34 -1.71 -1.91
N VAL A 191 -16.02 -2.95 -1.49
CA VAL A 191 -15.66 -4.05 -2.40
C VAL A 191 -16.86 -4.95 -2.62
N ARG A 192 -17.46 -4.86 -3.82
CA ARG A 192 -18.69 -5.58 -4.19
C ARG A 192 -18.46 -6.86 -4.98
N GLY A 193 -17.27 -7.06 -5.56
CA GLY A 193 -16.93 -8.28 -6.31
C GLY A 193 -16.54 -9.48 -5.46
N GLY A 194 -16.46 -9.30 -4.14
CA GLY A 194 -15.99 -10.29 -3.17
C GLY A 194 -14.71 -9.82 -2.48
N LEU A 195 -14.73 -9.88 -1.15
CA LEU A 195 -13.60 -9.55 -0.29
C LEU A 195 -13.15 -10.81 0.45
N GLU A 196 -11.95 -11.29 0.16
CA GLU A 196 -11.28 -12.34 0.92
C GLU A 196 -10.49 -11.73 2.08
N VAL A 197 -10.44 -12.39 3.23
CA VAL A 197 -9.70 -11.89 4.40
C VAL A 197 -8.76 -12.96 4.93
N HIS A 198 -7.51 -12.59 5.13
CA HIS A 198 -6.51 -13.42 5.78
C HIS A 198 -5.88 -12.67 6.95
N ASP A 199 -5.94 -13.27 8.13
CA ASP A 199 -5.20 -12.75 9.28
C ASP A 199 -3.71 -13.08 9.17
N VAL A 200 -2.89 -12.11 9.57
CA VAL A 200 -1.43 -12.19 9.63
C VAL A 200 -0.98 -11.80 11.04
N PRO A 201 -0.03 -12.54 11.66
CA PRO A 201 0.48 -12.20 12.99
C PRO A 201 1.06 -10.78 13.08
N GLY A 202 1.02 -10.21 14.29
CA GLY A 202 1.41 -8.84 14.58
C GLY A 202 0.29 -7.82 14.40
N ASP A 203 0.67 -6.57 14.67
CA ASP A 203 -0.17 -5.37 14.57
C ASP A 203 0.07 -4.60 13.27
N HIS A 204 -0.61 -3.46 13.11
CA HIS A 204 -0.43 -2.56 11.96
C HIS A 204 1.04 -2.24 11.69
N ASN A 205 1.85 -2.05 12.73
CA ASN A 205 3.25 -1.64 12.61
C ASN A 205 4.19 -2.80 12.26
N THR A 206 3.82 -4.02 12.66
CA THR A 206 4.68 -5.19 12.62
C THR A 206 4.27 -6.23 11.58
N ILE A 207 3.11 -6.10 10.92
CA ILE A 207 2.63 -7.02 9.88
C ILE A 207 3.65 -7.21 8.72
N LEU A 208 4.41 -6.16 8.37
CA LEU A 208 5.48 -6.20 7.37
C LEU A 208 6.89 -6.46 7.96
N SER A 209 7.00 -6.75 9.26
CA SER A 209 8.29 -7.00 9.91
C SER A 209 8.91 -8.32 9.45
N LYS A 210 10.23 -8.46 9.65
CA LYS A 210 10.96 -9.72 9.37
C LYS A 210 10.31 -10.96 10.00
N ARG A 211 9.65 -10.80 11.16
CA ARG A 211 8.97 -11.90 11.87
C ARG A 211 7.73 -12.39 11.12
N ASN A 212 6.96 -11.47 10.55
CA ASN A 212 5.61 -11.75 10.02
C ASN A 212 5.57 -11.82 8.49
N ILE A 213 6.59 -11.26 7.82
CA ILE A 213 6.65 -11.14 6.36
C ILE A 213 6.60 -12.48 5.62
N ARG A 214 7.12 -13.57 6.24
CA ARG A 214 7.04 -14.92 5.65
C ARG A 214 5.59 -15.38 5.53
N VAL A 215 4.82 -15.24 6.61
CA VAL A 215 3.40 -15.63 6.65
C VAL A 215 2.59 -14.79 5.65
N LEU A 216 2.80 -13.48 5.63
CA LEU A 216 2.13 -12.59 4.65
C LEU A 216 2.48 -13.00 3.22
N GLY A 217 3.77 -13.18 2.93
CA GLY A 217 4.25 -13.47 1.58
C GLY A 217 3.81 -14.83 1.06
N GLU A 218 3.78 -15.86 1.91
CA GLU A 218 3.27 -17.19 1.54
C GLU A 218 1.79 -17.14 1.17
N LYS A 219 0.98 -16.46 1.99
CA LYS A 219 -0.46 -16.30 1.69
C LYS A 219 -0.66 -15.47 0.40
N LEU A 220 0.06 -14.35 0.27
CA LEU A 220 0.02 -13.53 -0.95
C LEU A 220 0.41 -14.32 -2.20
N ARG A 221 1.43 -15.20 -2.10
CA ARG A 221 1.87 -16.06 -3.19
C ARG A 221 0.77 -17.01 -3.64
N VAL A 222 0.04 -17.64 -2.71
CA VAL A 222 -1.10 -18.51 -3.03
C VAL A 222 -2.16 -17.74 -3.81
N CYS A 223 -2.58 -16.59 -3.28
CA CYS A 223 -3.59 -15.74 -3.94
C CYS A 223 -3.15 -15.29 -5.35
N LEU A 224 -1.88 -14.94 -5.52
CA LEU A 224 -1.30 -14.56 -6.82
C LEU A 224 -1.37 -15.71 -7.82
N LEU A 225 -0.98 -16.92 -7.42
CA LEU A 225 -0.99 -18.11 -8.28
C LEU A 225 -2.42 -18.48 -8.70
N GLU A 226 -3.37 -18.37 -7.78
CA GLU A 226 -4.80 -18.60 -8.08
C GLU A 226 -5.34 -17.57 -9.06
N ALA A 227 -5.06 -16.28 -8.83
CA ALA A 227 -5.48 -15.20 -9.72
C ALA A 227 -4.88 -15.37 -11.13
N GLN A 228 -3.60 -15.73 -11.23
CA GLN A 228 -2.92 -16.01 -12.51
C GLN A 228 -3.49 -17.24 -13.23
N SER A 229 -3.78 -18.31 -12.48
CA SER A 229 -4.35 -19.54 -13.06
C SER A 229 -5.75 -19.30 -13.63
N HIS A 230 -6.59 -18.52 -12.94
CA HIS A 230 -7.91 -18.14 -13.46
C HIS A 230 -7.81 -17.33 -14.76
N GLN A 231 -6.78 -16.49 -14.93
CA GLN A 231 -6.60 -15.73 -16.17
C GLN A 231 -6.22 -16.62 -17.36
N LEU A 232 -5.55 -17.75 -17.14
CA LEU A 232 -5.20 -18.70 -18.20
C LEU A 232 -6.41 -19.52 -18.68
N LEU A 233 -7.40 -19.75 -17.80
CA LEU A 233 -8.59 -20.55 -18.12
C LEU A 233 -9.72 -19.75 -18.81
N VAL A 234 -9.68 -18.42 -18.75
CA VAL A 234 -10.72 -17.52 -19.31
C VAL A 234 -10.31 -16.94 -20.68
N ARG A 235 -9.14 -17.32 -21.20
CA ARG A 235 -8.69 -17.02 -22.58
C ARG A 235 -9.15 -18.09 -23.55
#